data_AF-A0A366S9X1-F1
#
_entry.id   AF-A0A366S9X1-F1
#
_cell.length_a   1.000
_cell.length_b   1.000
_cell.length_c   1.000
_cell.angle_alpha   90.00
_cell.angle_beta   90.00
_cell.angle_gamma   90.00
#
_symmetry.space_group_name_H-M   'P 1'
#
loop_
_entity.id
_entity.type
_entity.pdbx_description
1 polymer ?
#
loop_
_entity_poly.entity_id
_entity_poly.type
_entity_poly.pdbx_seq_one_letter_code
_entity_poly.pdbx_strand_id
1 'polypeptide(L)'
;MGGETSRPTDKRREPEVICLGYQRTGTLSMALALERLGYEPVAHGGSQMLGREDAYMRKIWEIFQTLEDKERTLKALREVTIGFGALTDAPYNLFAEELYELYPDAKFIYLTRDVSAWWRSIEPVAKAARTWWLRYYNIIAPGWRWFIYIGDGFVIRNQQLGLDSWKLKTLEQHQAYVQSHVPPEKLLIMDIKEGWKPLCI
;
A
#
# COMPACT_ATOMS: atom_id res chain seq x y z
N MET A 1 -18.28 -2.95 6.59
CA MET A 1 -17.36 -1.80 6.62
C MET A 1 -16.63 -1.80 5.30
N GLY A 2 -16.62 -0.68 4.56
CA GLY A 2 -16.12 -0.62 3.17
C GLY A 2 -14.71 -1.18 2.99
N GLY A 3 -14.41 -1.66 1.79
CA GLY A 3 -13.18 -2.39 1.46
C GLY A 3 -13.40 -3.89 1.32
N GLU A 4 -14.42 -4.31 0.55
CA GLU A 4 -14.51 -5.71 0.15
C GLU A 4 -13.28 -6.09 -0.67
N THR A 5 -12.90 -7.35 -0.57
CA THR A 5 -11.74 -7.85 -1.26
C THR A 5 -11.99 -7.91 -2.77
N SER A 6 -11.47 -6.93 -3.49
CA SER A 6 -11.51 -6.87 -4.95
C SER A 6 -10.71 -8.01 -5.60
N ARG A 7 -11.31 -8.67 -6.60
CA ARG A 7 -10.71 -9.78 -7.39
C ARG A 7 -10.85 -9.48 -8.88
N PRO A 8 -9.88 -8.78 -9.49
CA PRO A 8 -9.98 -8.42 -10.90
C PRO A 8 -9.99 -9.68 -11.78
N THR A 9 -10.98 -9.76 -12.67
CA THR A 9 -11.09 -10.83 -13.68
C THR A 9 -10.48 -10.41 -15.02
N ASP A 10 -10.53 -9.12 -15.36
CA ASP A 10 -9.87 -8.59 -16.55
C ASP A 10 -8.43 -8.18 -16.23
N LYS A 11 -7.47 -8.96 -16.75
CA LYS A 11 -6.03 -8.71 -16.59
C LYS A 11 -5.44 -7.78 -17.66
N ARG A 12 -6.26 -7.14 -18.48
CA ARG A 12 -5.81 -6.14 -19.45
C ARG A 12 -5.78 -4.72 -18.87
N ARG A 13 -6.46 -4.51 -17.73
CA ARG A 13 -6.46 -3.21 -17.06
C ARG A 13 -5.17 -3.01 -16.28
N GLU A 14 -4.65 -1.80 -16.34
CA GLU A 14 -3.52 -1.35 -15.54
C GLU A 14 -3.97 -0.22 -14.60
N PRO A 15 -3.32 -0.02 -13.44
CA PRO A 15 -3.69 1.03 -12.52
C PRO A 15 -3.53 2.41 -13.15
N GLU A 16 -4.62 3.17 -13.16
CA GLU A 16 -4.66 4.55 -13.66
C GLU A 16 -4.38 5.55 -12.52
N VAL A 17 -4.69 5.15 -11.27
CA VAL A 17 -4.46 5.97 -10.08
C VAL A 17 -3.77 5.17 -8.98
N ILE A 18 -2.68 5.70 -8.44
CA ILE A 18 -1.90 5.05 -7.39
C ILE A 18 -1.77 5.99 -6.19
N CYS A 19 -2.42 5.62 -5.08
CA CYS A 19 -2.33 6.33 -3.82
C CYS A 19 -1.22 5.74 -2.93
N LEU A 20 -0.11 6.46 -2.83
CA LEU A 20 1.08 6.13 -2.03
C LEU A 20 0.99 6.65 -0.58
N GLY A 21 -0.20 7.04 -0.10
CA GLY A 21 -0.39 7.41 1.30
C GLY A 21 0.04 6.30 2.26
N TYR A 22 0.69 6.68 3.37
CA TYR A 22 1.05 5.72 4.42
C TYR A 22 -0.20 5.18 5.14
N GLN A 23 -0.08 4.03 5.83
CA GLN A 23 -1.21 3.49 6.58
C GLN A 23 -1.73 4.54 7.58
N ARG A 24 -3.06 4.59 7.73
CA ARG A 24 -3.77 5.51 8.65
C ARG A 24 -3.72 7.00 8.26
N THR A 25 -3.47 7.33 7.00
CA THR A 25 -3.67 8.70 6.45
C THR A 25 -5.01 8.89 5.74
N GLY A 26 -5.86 7.86 5.70
CA GLY A 26 -7.16 7.89 5.00
C GLY A 26 -7.22 7.00 3.75
N THR A 27 -6.27 6.07 3.59
CA THR A 27 -6.14 5.20 2.41
C THR A 27 -7.41 4.41 2.09
N LEU A 28 -8.17 3.94 3.08
CA LEU A 28 -9.44 3.24 2.85
C LEU A 28 -10.52 4.18 2.31
N SER A 29 -10.63 5.40 2.86
CA SER A 29 -11.57 6.40 2.34
C SER A 29 -11.22 6.79 0.92
N MET A 30 -9.91 6.89 0.60
CA MET A 30 -9.44 7.13 -0.76
C MET A 30 -9.79 5.97 -1.69
N ALA A 31 -9.62 4.72 -1.26
CA ALA A 31 -10.04 3.56 -2.06
C ALA A 31 -11.52 3.65 -2.44
N LEU A 32 -12.40 3.90 -1.46
CA LEU A 32 -13.84 4.07 -1.69
C LEU A 32 -14.18 5.32 -2.54
N ALA A 33 -13.33 6.34 -2.54
CA ALA A 33 -13.50 7.51 -3.40
C ALA A 33 -13.14 7.18 -4.86
N LEU A 34 -12.04 6.46 -5.07
CA LEU A 34 -11.58 6.03 -6.39
C LEU A 34 -12.55 5.01 -7.02
N GLU A 35 -13.14 4.13 -6.21
CA GLU A 35 -14.24 3.25 -6.63
C GLU A 35 -15.40 4.08 -7.21
N ARG A 36 -15.87 5.09 -6.47
CA ARG A 36 -16.93 6.01 -6.95
C ARG A 36 -16.56 6.81 -8.19
N LEU A 37 -15.28 7.07 -8.42
CA LEU A 37 -14.79 7.78 -9.61
C LEU A 37 -14.63 6.86 -10.83
N GLY A 38 -14.92 5.56 -10.71
CA GLY A 38 -14.87 4.61 -11.83
C GLY A 38 -13.53 3.89 -12.02
N TYR A 39 -12.62 3.98 -11.03
CA TYR A 39 -11.34 3.26 -11.04
C TYR A 39 -11.44 1.83 -10.47
N GLU A 40 -12.64 1.28 -10.38
CA GLU A 40 -12.85 -0.10 -9.92
C GLU A 40 -12.24 -1.11 -10.90
N PRO A 41 -11.69 -2.24 -10.44
CA PRO A 41 -11.54 -2.60 -9.03
C PRO A 41 -10.34 -1.90 -8.38
N VAL A 42 -10.46 -1.57 -7.09
CA VAL A 42 -9.39 -0.93 -6.31
C VAL A 42 -8.72 -1.94 -5.38
N ALA A 43 -7.39 -1.99 -5.38
CA ALA A 43 -6.61 -2.76 -4.43
C ALA A 43 -6.31 -1.92 -3.19
N HIS A 44 -6.88 -2.28 -2.03
CA HIS A 44 -6.53 -1.69 -0.74
C HIS A 44 -5.85 -2.71 0.16
N GLY A 45 -4.70 -2.35 0.73
CA GLY A 45 -3.89 -3.21 1.59
C GLY A 45 -4.63 -3.99 2.66
N GLY A 46 -5.47 -3.31 3.45
CA GLY A 46 -6.29 -3.93 4.47
C GLY A 46 -7.24 -4.98 3.87
N SER A 47 -7.99 -4.63 2.82
CA SER A 47 -8.94 -5.54 2.17
C SER A 47 -8.28 -6.76 1.51
N GLN A 48 -7.13 -6.56 0.88
CA GLN A 48 -6.42 -7.60 0.15
C GLN A 48 -5.67 -8.51 1.11
N MET A 49 -4.95 -7.97 2.08
CA MET A 49 -4.15 -8.81 2.97
C MET A 49 -5.00 -9.55 4.01
N LEU A 50 -6.11 -8.98 4.48
CA LEU A 50 -6.96 -9.63 5.51
C LEU A 50 -7.99 -10.61 4.94
N GLY A 51 -8.35 -10.48 3.65
CA GLY A 51 -9.48 -11.19 3.04
C GLY A 51 -9.14 -12.13 1.88
N ARG A 52 -7.86 -12.27 1.51
CA ARG A 52 -7.43 -13.12 0.38
C ARG A 52 -6.89 -14.49 0.81
N GLU A 53 -6.98 -15.40 -0.15
CA GLU A 53 -6.45 -16.76 -0.08
C GLU A 53 -4.92 -16.82 0.00
N ASP A 54 -4.39 -17.93 0.52
CA ASP A 54 -2.94 -18.16 0.63
C ASP A 54 -2.20 -17.94 -0.70
N ALA A 55 -2.80 -18.34 -1.82
CA ALA A 55 -2.19 -18.20 -3.14
C ALA A 55 -1.90 -16.73 -3.48
N TYR A 56 -2.80 -15.80 -3.14
CA TYR A 56 -2.57 -14.38 -3.34
C TYR A 56 -1.57 -13.82 -2.34
N MET A 57 -1.69 -14.21 -1.07
CA MET A 57 -0.77 -13.76 -0.01
C MET A 57 0.67 -14.19 -0.27
N ARG A 58 0.88 -15.36 -0.88
CA ARG A 58 2.19 -15.80 -1.37
C ARG A 58 2.77 -14.89 -2.44
N LYS A 59 1.95 -14.40 -3.38
CA LYS A 59 2.40 -13.44 -4.39
C LYS A 59 2.79 -12.10 -3.76
N ILE A 60 2.04 -11.65 -2.76
CA ILE A 60 2.42 -10.46 -1.98
C ILE A 60 3.76 -10.68 -1.28
N TRP A 61 3.97 -11.85 -0.66
CA TRP A 61 5.24 -12.20 -0.05
C TRP A 61 6.39 -12.27 -1.06
N GLU A 62 6.16 -12.80 -2.27
CA GLU A 62 7.15 -12.92 -3.35
C GLU A 62 7.81 -11.58 -3.69
N ILE A 63 7.04 -10.48 -3.69
CA ILE A 63 7.57 -9.12 -3.89
C ILE A 63 8.71 -8.81 -2.92
N PHE A 64 8.57 -9.22 -1.65
CA PHE A 64 9.58 -9.00 -0.63
C PHE A 64 10.76 -9.97 -0.73
N GLN A 65 10.58 -11.12 -1.38
CA GLN A 65 11.67 -12.06 -1.63
C GLN A 65 12.58 -11.62 -2.77
N THR A 66 12.09 -10.74 -3.65
CA THR A 66 12.82 -10.31 -4.85
C THR A 66 13.51 -8.96 -4.69
N LEU A 67 13.50 -8.34 -3.51
CA LEU A 67 13.97 -6.95 -3.29
C LEU A 67 15.41 -6.67 -3.75
N GLU A 68 16.27 -7.69 -3.82
CA GLU A 68 17.66 -7.56 -4.30
C GLU A 68 17.78 -7.60 -5.83
N ASP A 69 16.72 -7.96 -6.54
CA ASP A 69 16.62 -8.06 -8.00
C ASP A 69 15.45 -7.18 -8.49
N LYS A 70 15.79 -6.02 -9.05
CA LYS A 70 14.80 -5.03 -9.50
C LYS A 70 13.87 -5.58 -10.58
N GLU A 71 14.38 -6.34 -11.54
CA GLU A 71 13.57 -6.91 -12.63
C GLU A 71 12.53 -7.90 -12.08
N ARG A 72 12.95 -8.76 -11.14
CA ARG A 72 12.03 -9.69 -10.48
C ARG A 72 11.01 -8.97 -9.61
N THR A 73 11.41 -7.91 -8.90
CA THR A 73 10.50 -7.09 -8.10
C THR A 73 9.44 -6.42 -8.96
N LEU A 74 9.82 -5.83 -10.09
CA LEU A 74 8.89 -5.24 -11.06
C LEU A 74 7.90 -6.28 -11.58
N LYS A 75 8.37 -7.48 -11.91
CA LYS A 75 7.50 -8.59 -12.34
C LYS A 75 6.52 -9.01 -11.25
N ALA A 76 6.99 -9.23 -10.02
CA ALA A 76 6.15 -9.64 -8.89
C ALA A 76 5.11 -8.57 -8.54
N LEU A 77 5.50 -7.29 -8.55
CA LEU A 77 4.59 -6.16 -8.40
C LEU A 77 3.52 -6.17 -9.48
N ARG A 78 3.92 -6.24 -10.75
CA ARG A 78 2.98 -6.26 -11.87
C ARG A 78 1.97 -7.40 -11.77
N GLU A 79 2.38 -8.58 -11.31
CA GLU A 79 1.48 -9.72 -11.12
C GLU A 79 0.35 -9.48 -10.12
N VAL A 80 0.62 -8.69 -9.07
CA VAL A 80 -0.38 -8.38 -8.03
C VAL A 80 -1.15 -7.09 -8.29
N THR A 81 -0.64 -6.20 -9.15
CA THR A 81 -1.29 -4.92 -9.48
C THR A 81 -2.11 -4.95 -10.78
N ILE A 82 -1.77 -5.85 -11.71
CA ILE A 82 -2.51 -5.97 -12.99
C ILE A 82 -3.97 -6.35 -12.75
N GLY A 83 -4.86 -5.69 -13.48
CA GLY A 83 -6.31 -5.84 -13.42
C GLY A 83 -7.01 -4.87 -12.46
N PHE A 84 -6.26 -4.18 -11.59
CA PHE A 84 -6.81 -3.11 -10.76
C PHE A 84 -6.78 -1.78 -11.50
N GLY A 85 -7.84 -0.96 -11.34
CA GLY A 85 -7.88 0.40 -11.86
C GLY A 85 -7.22 1.41 -10.91
N ALA A 86 -7.15 1.10 -9.61
CA ALA A 86 -6.36 1.87 -8.66
C ALA A 86 -5.73 1.05 -7.53
N LEU A 87 -4.66 1.58 -6.95
CA LEU A 87 -3.93 1.00 -5.83
C LEU A 87 -3.91 1.96 -4.64
N THR A 88 -4.05 1.43 -3.43
CA THR A 88 -4.01 2.21 -2.18
C THR A 88 -3.38 1.38 -1.05
N ASP A 89 -2.73 2.07 -0.10
CA ASP A 89 -2.18 1.46 1.12
C ASP A 89 -0.98 0.50 0.86
N ALA A 90 -0.53 -0.19 1.90
CA ALA A 90 0.53 -1.19 1.79
C ALA A 90 0.05 -2.48 1.11
N PRO A 91 0.90 -3.23 0.39
CA PRO A 91 2.34 -3.01 0.28
C PRO A 91 2.74 -1.95 -0.76
N TYR A 92 1.80 -1.52 -1.62
CA TYR A 92 2.08 -0.72 -2.81
C TYR A 92 2.79 0.60 -2.50
N ASN A 93 2.43 1.26 -1.40
CA ASN A 93 3.05 2.51 -0.98
C ASN A 93 4.57 2.45 -0.72
N LEU A 94 5.15 1.26 -0.51
CA LEU A 94 6.59 1.07 -0.30
C LEU A 94 7.39 0.87 -1.60
N PHE A 95 6.72 0.98 -2.75
CA PHE A 95 7.29 0.71 -4.08
C PHE A 95 7.04 1.89 -5.02
N ALA A 96 7.24 3.12 -4.54
CA ALA A 96 6.95 4.33 -5.30
C ALA A 96 7.79 4.41 -6.59
N GLU A 97 9.08 4.09 -6.51
CA GLU A 97 9.99 4.03 -7.66
C GLU A 97 9.53 2.97 -8.67
N GLU A 98 9.31 1.74 -8.19
CA GLU A 98 8.98 0.61 -9.05
C GLU A 98 7.59 0.75 -9.69
N LEU A 99 6.62 1.33 -8.98
CA LEU A 99 5.28 1.60 -9.51
C LEU A 99 5.29 2.75 -10.51
N TYR A 100 6.14 3.77 -10.33
CA TYR A 100 6.33 4.82 -11.33
C TYR A 100 6.98 4.27 -12.60
N GLU A 101 7.94 3.35 -12.47
CA GLU A 101 8.56 2.67 -13.61
C GLU A 101 7.59 1.75 -14.35
N LEU A 102 6.74 1.01 -13.63
CA LEU A 102 5.72 0.14 -14.23
C LEU A 102 4.57 0.91 -14.89
N TYR A 103 4.14 2.00 -14.27
CA TYR A 103 2.94 2.75 -14.65
C TYR A 103 3.23 4.26 -14.72
N PRO A 104 4.12 4.73 -15.62
CA PRO A 104 4.53 6.14 -15.68
C PRO A 104 3.38 7.09 -16.08
N ASP A 105 2.35 6.55 -16.74
CA ASP A 105 1.17 7.29 -17.16
C ASP A 105 0.10 7.41 -16.06
N ALA A 106 0.20 6.63 -14.98
CA ALA A 106 -0.71 6.72 -13.85
C ALA A 106 -0.61 8.08 -13.16
N LYS A 107 -1.72 8.50 -12.54
CA LYS A 107 -1.76 9.64 -11.62
C LYS A 107 -1.39 9.16 -10.21
N PHE A 108 -0.49 9.88 -9.54
CA PHE A 108 -0.05 9.52 -8.19
C PHE A 108 -0.65 10.45 -7.15
N ILE A 109 -1.08 9.89 -6.03
CA ILE A 109 -1.64 10.63 -4.90
C ILE A 109 -0.84 10.29 -3.64
N TYR A 110 -0.43 11.30 -2.88
CA TYR A 110 0.09 11.14 -1.53
C TYR A 110 -0.86 11.75 -0.52
N LEU A 111 -1.36 10.93 0.39
CA LEU A 111 -2.19 11.38 1.51
C LEU A 111 -1.29 11.83 2.66
N THR A 112 -1.31 13.12 2.97
CA THR A 112 -0.64 13.68 4.15
C THR A 112 -1.58 13.77 5.35
N ARG A 113 -1.00 13.91 6.53
CA ARG A 113 -1.71 14.04 7.82
C ARG A 113 -0.77 14.64 8.86
N ASP A 114 -1.32 15.38 9.82
CA ASP A 114 -0.56 15.77 11.02
C ASP A 114 0.10 14.55 11.68
N VAL A 115 1.42 14.62 11.86
CA VAL A 115 2.28 13.52 12.30
C VAL A 115 1.88 13.03 13.70
N SER A 116 1.53 13.94 14.60
CA SER A 116 1.11 13.59 15.96
C SER A 116 -0.24 12.86 15.97
N ALA A 117 -1.21 13.34 15.21
CA ALA A 117 -2.51 12.71 15.05
C ALA A 117 -2.42 11.38 14.31
N TRP A 118 -1.55 11.26 13.31
CA TRP A 118 -1.25 10.01 12.64
C TRP A 118 -0.65 9.01 13.62
N TRP A 119 0.34 9.41 14.43
CA TRP A 119 0.98 8.53 15.41
C TRP A 119 -0.01 7.93 16.40
N ARG A 120 -0.89 8.78 16.97
CA ARG A 120 -1.98 8.32 17.85
C ARG A 120 -2.89 7.28 17.16
N SER A 121 -3.02 7.31 15.84
CA SER A 121 -3.83 6.36 15.07
C SER A 121 -3.11 5.06 14.72
N ILE A 122 -1.81 5.12 14.38
CA ILE A 122 -1.03 3.95 13.97
C ILE A 122 -0.44 3.18 15.16
N GLU A 123 -0.13 3.84 16.29
CA GLU A 123 0.56 3.21 17.42
C GLU A 123 -0.18 1.98 17.98
N PRO A 124 -1.52 1.97 18.17
CA PRO A 124 -2.23 0.77 18.62
C PRO A 124 -2.13 -0.38 17.60
N VAL A 125 -2.18 -0.07 16.31
CA VAL A 125 -2.01 -1.07 15.23
C VAL A 125 -0.59 -1.63 15.24
N ALA A 126 0.42 -0.78 15.43
CA ALA A 126 1.83 -1.15 15.55
C ALA A 126 2.09 -2.07 16.76
N LYS A 127 1.40 -1.83 17.88
CA LYS A 127 1.46 -2.68 19.08
C LYS A 127 0.79 -4.03 18.83
N ALA A 128 -0.40 -4.02 18.21
CA ALA A 128 -1.10 -5.25 17.83
C ALA A 128 -0.23 -6.11 16.87
N ALA A 129 0.33 -5.51 15.82
CA ALA A 129 1.18 -6.22 14.85
C ALA A 129 2.43 -6.88 15.46
N ARG A 130 2.91 -6.38 16.61
CA ARG A 130 4.08 -6.91 17.34
C ARG A 130 3.69 -7.82 18.52
N THR A 131 2.42 -8.13 18.67
CA THR A 131 1.94 -8.99 19.76
C THR A 131 2.34 -10.44 19.48
N TRP A 132 3.23 -10.99 20.32
CA TRP A 132 3.91 -12.26 20.06
C TRP A 132 2.97 -13.45 19.81
N TRP A 133 1.85 -13.54 20.53
CA TRP A 133 0.94 -14.68 20.42
C TRP A 133 0.13 -14.68 19.11
N LEU A 134 -0.04 -13.52 18.48
CA LEU A 134 -0.67 -13.43 17.15
C LEU A 134 0.18 -14.13 16.09
N ARG A 135 1.51 -14.21 16.27
CA ARG A 135 2.38 -15.00 15.39
C ARG A 135 1.98 -16.47 15.39
N TYR A 136 1.67 -17.05 16.55
CA TYR A 136 1.24 -18.43 16.66
C TYR A 136 -0.19 -18.64 16.14
N TYR A 137 -1.11 -17.72 16.46
CA TYR A 137 -2.48 -17.75 15.93
C TYR A 137 -2.49 -17.73 14.39
N ASN A 138 -1.67 -16.87 13.79
CA ASN A 138 -1.63 -16.71 12.34
C ASN A 138 -1.20 -17.99 11.61
N ILE A 139 -0.31 -18.82 12.17
CA ILE A 139 0.19 -20.06 11.52
C ILE A 139 -0.97 -20.96 11.07
N ILE A 140 -1.97 -21.14 11.94
CA ILE A 140 -3.09 -22.05 11.69
C ILE A 140 -4.21 -21.41 10.86
N ALA A 141 -4.22 -20.08 10.74
CA ALA A 141 -5.24 -19.32 9.99
C ALA A 141 -4.86 -19.20 8.49
N PRO A 142 -5.67 -19.77 7.57
CA PRO A 142 -5.44 -19.62 6.12
C PRO A 142 -5.42 -18.16 5.69
N GLY A 143 -4.53 -17.82 4.75
CA GLY A 143 -4.23 -16.44 4.33
C GLY A 143 -3.37 -15.71 5.37
N TRP A 144 -3.81 -15.70 6.63
CA TRP A 144 -3.19 -14.91 7.69
C TRP A 144 -1.81 -15.42 8.11
N ARG A 145 -1.49 -16.70 7.91
CA ARG A 145 -0.14 -17.25 8.15
C ARG A 145 0.95 -16.51 7.39
N TRP A 146 0.61 -15.90 6.25
CA TRP A 146 1.55 -15.14 5.44
C TRP A 146 1.86 -13.75 5.99
N PHE A 147 1.03 -13.19 6.90
CA PHE A 147 1.34 -11.93 7.58
C PHE A 147 2.64 -11.97 8.35
N ILE A 148 3.05 -13.16 8.80
CA ILE A 148 4.32 -13.37 9.49
C ILE A 148 5.47 -12.96 8.56
N TYR A 149 5.49 -13.53 7.35
CA TYR A 149 6.55 -13.30 6.36
C TYR A 149 6.44 -11.92 5.69
N ILE A 150 5.22 -11.47 5.40
CA ILE A 150 4.97 -10.14 4.84
C ILE A 150 5.35 -9.06 5.85
N GLY A 151 5.07 -9.27 7.14
CA GLY A 151 5.49 -8.37 8.22
C GLY A 151 7.01 -8.24 8.33
N ASP A 152 7.73 -9.36 8.26
CA ASP A 152 9.20 -9.36 8.23
C ASP A 152 9.71 -8.65 6.94
N GLY A 153 9.06 -8.88 5.80
CA GLY A 153 9.33 -8.18 4.53
C GLY A 153 9.12 -6.66 4.60
N PHE A 154 8.09 -6.19 5.29
CA PHE A 154 7.87 -4.77 5.54
C PHE A 154 9.02 -4.14 6.33
N VAL A 155 9.51 -4.82 7.36
CA VAL A 155 10.64 -4.33 8.17
C VAL A 155 11.89 -4.22 7.31
N ILE A 156 12.20 -5.25 6.51
CA ILE A 156 13.35 -5.26 5.59
C ILE A 156 13.23 -4.13 4.56
N ARG A 157 12.08 -4.01 3.89
CA ARG A 157 11.88 -2.96 2.88
C ARG A 157 11.97 -1.56 3.51
N ASN A 158 11.35 -1.33 4.66
CA ASN A 158 11.47 -0.05 5.36
C ASN A 158 12.93 0.29 5.67
N GLN A 159 13.75 -0.70 6.08
CA GLN A 159 15.19 -0.47 6.31
C GLN A 159 15.93 -0.08 5.02
N GLN A 160 15.67 -0.75 3.89
CA GLN A 160 16.26 -0.39 2.59
C GLN A 160 15.89 1.04 2.17
N LEU A 161 14.67 1.48 2.50
CA LEU A 161 14.15 2.82 2.22
C LEU A 161 14.62 3.88 3.24
N GLY A 162 15.39 3.52 4.27
CA GLY A 162 15.80 4.43 5.33
C GLY A 162 14.65 4.87 6.25
N LEU A 163 13.55 4.13 6.27
CA LEU A 163 12.38 4.39 7.10
C LEU A 163 12.54 3.75 8.47
N ASP A 164 12.37 4.54 9.52
CA ASP A 164 12.31 4.02 10.87
C ASP A 164 10.94 3.38 11.10
N SER A 165 10.83 2.07 10.86
CA SER A 165 9.58 1.32 11.06
C SER A 165 8.95 1.62 12.42
N TRP A 166 7.66 1.97 12.41
CA TRP A 166 6.86 2.18 13.62
C TRP A 166 7.44 3.23 14.57
N LYS A 167 7.81 4.41 14.06
CA LYS A 167 8.22 5.58 14.84
C LYS A 167 7.44 6.84 14.44
N LEU A 168 7.49 7.88 15.26
CA LEU A 168 6.82 9.15 14.98
C LEU A 168 7.22 9.76 13.63
N LYS A 169 8.52 9.68 13.30
CA LYS A 169 9.09 10.23 12.06
C LYS A 169 8.86 9.38 10.80
N THR A 170 8.29 8.18 10.90
CA THR A 170 8.12 7.29 9.73
C THR A 170 7.29 7.97 8.63
N LEU A 171 6.24 8.71 9.00
CA LEU A 171 5.38 9.37 8.02
C LEU A 171 6.12 10.44 7.20
N GLU A 172 6.94 11.27 7.86
CA GLU A 172 7.73 12.32 7.20
C GLU A 172 8.81 11.71 6.30
N GLN A 173 9.51 10.67 6.80
CA GLN A 173 10.51 9.93 6.02
C GLN A 173 9.88 9.27 4.78
N HIS A 174 8.70 8.67 4.94
CA HIS A 174 7.98 8.04 3.85
C HIS A 174 7.48 9.06 2.83
N GLN A 175 7.01 10.23 3.28
CA GLN A 175 6.62 11.31 2.37
C GLN A 175 7.83 11.78 1.54
N ALA A 176 8.98 11.99 2.18
CA ALA A 176 10.20 12.38 1.49
C ALA A 176 10.64 11.32 0.46
N TYR A 177 10.55 10.03 0.81
CA TYR A 177 10.80 8.93 -0.11
C TYR A 177 9.89 8.99 -1.34
N VAL A 178 8.58 9.19 -1.18
CA VAL A 178 7.66 9.27 -2.32
C VAL A 178 7.98 10.47 -3.20
N GLN A 179 8.22 11.64 -2.60
CA GLN A 179 8.54 12.87 -3.34
C GLN A 179 9.87 12.80 -4.09
N SER A 180 10.83 11.96 -3.67
CA SER A 180 12.10 11.79 -4.38
C SER A 180 12.02 10.85 -5.57
N HIS A 181 10.96 10.04 -5.69
CA HIS A 181 10.82 9.03 -6.75
C HIS A 181 9.65 9.27 -7.70
N VAL A 182 8.67 10.10 -7.31
CA VAL A 182 7.56 10.49 -8.19
C VAL A 182 7.70 11.98 -8.52
N PRO A 183 7.73 12.35 -9.81
CA PRO A 183 7.84 13.75 -10.21
C PRO A 183 6.67 14.59 -9.67
N PRO A 184 6.92 15.85 -9.23
CA PRO A 184 5.90 16.69 -8.60
C PRO A 184 4.70 16.98 -9.53
N GLU A 185 4.91 17.01 -10.85
CA GLU A 185 3.86 17.19 -11.85
C GLU A 185 2.90 16.00 -11.98
N LYS A 186 3.32 14.81 -11.51
CA LYS A 186 2.52 13.58 -11.48
C LYS A 186 1.97 13.26 -10.09
N LEU A 187 2.39 14.01 -9.07
CA LEU A 187 2.10 13.73 -7.66
C LEU A 187 1.16 14.78 -7.05
N LEU A 188 -0.08 14.37 -6.77
CA LEU A 188 -1.02 15.14 -5.97
C LEU A 188 -0.79 14.87 -4.48
N ILE A 189 -0.37 15.87 -3.71
CA ILE A 189 -0.30 15.80 -2.25
C ILE A 189 -1.56 16.44 -1.67
N MET A 190 -2.28 15.71 -0.82
CA MET A 190 -3.51 16.22 -0.20
C MET A 190 -3.75 15.64 1.20
N ASP A 191 -4.43 16.39 2.06
CA ASP A 191 -5.06 15.85 3.28
C ASP A 191 -6.46 15.34 2.92
N ILE A 192 -6.82 14.16 3.43
CA ILE A 192 -8.14 13.55 3.18
C ILE A 192 -9.32 14.47 3.59
N LYS A 193 -9.09 15.41 4.52
CA LYS A 193 -10.09 16.40 4.96
C LYS A 193 -10.44 17.45 3.91
N GLU A 194 -9.62 17.63 2.88
CA GLU A 194 -9.90 18.56 1.78
C GLU A 194 -11.07 18.08 0.91
N GLY A 195 -11.47 16.82 1.04
CA GLY A 195 -12.61 16.24 0.33
C GLY A 195 -12.35 16.07 -1.16
N TRP A 196 -13.36 16.33 -1.98
CA TRP A 196 -13.33 16.04 -3.42
C TRP A 196 -12.55 17.04 -4.26
N LYS A 197 -12.42 18.29 -3.80
CA LYS A 197 -11.89 19.39 -4.62
C LYS A 197 -10.53 19.08 -5.26
N PRO A 198 -9.54 18.48 -4.56
CA PRO A 198 -8.25 18.15 -5.17
C PRO A 198 -8.30 16.96 -6.14
N LEU A 199 -9.35 16.14 -6.12
CA LEU A 199 -9.50 14.96 -6.99
C LEU A 199 -10.22 15.26 -8.31
N CYS A 200 -10.90 16.41 -8.41
CA CYS A 200 -11.72 16.78 -9.56
C CYS A 200 -10.96 17.56 -10.65
N ILE A 201 -9.64 17.36 -10.78
CA ILE A 201 -8.75 18.08 -11.72
C ILE A 201 -8.16 17.17 -12.80
#